data_AF-I4W4I8-F1
#
_entry.id   AF-I4W4I8-F1
#
_cell.length_a   1.000
_cell.length_b   1.000
_cell.length_c   1.000
_cell.angle_alpha   90.00
_cell.angle_beta   90.00
_cell.angle_gamma   90.00
#
_symmetry.space_group_name_H-M   'P 1'
#
loop_
_entity.id
_entity.type
_entity.pdbx_description
1 polymer ?
#
loop_
_entity_poly.entity_id
_entity_poly.type
_entity_poly.pdbx_seq_one_letter_code
_entity_poly.pdbx_strand_id
1 'polypeptide(L)'
;MAGADIAEMNGYTPVQAQGFSRAGQRLMSSIERLGKPVIARIQGFALGGGMELAMACHLRVASEKARFGQPEINLGLIPGFGGTQRLLRLAGRSAALELCLTGAPIGAQRAYELGIVNRVVAPEALDESVAALADQLAAAAPLAAAGILDAVLQGGEAALDQGLEFETQGFALMFSTDDMHEGTSAFLEKRKAAFKGS
;
A
#
# COMPACT_ATOMS: atom_id res chain seq x y z
N MET A 1 10.30 8.48 6.84
CA MET A 1 11.53 7.68 7.01
C MET A 1 12.42 7.86 5.78
N ALA A 2 13.73 7.91 5.96
CA ALA A 2 14.70 8.23 4.91
C ALA A 2 15.44 7.01 4.32
N GLY A 3 15.18 5.78 4.81
CA GLY A 3 15.78 4.56 4.29
C GLY A 3 16.21 3.59 5.39
N ALA A 4 16.92 2.53 5.00
CA ALA A 4 17.62 1.62 5.90
C ALA A 4 18.89 2.27 6.49
N ASP A 5 19.40 1.73 7.60
CA ASP A 5 20.66 2.21 8.20
C ASP A 5 21.87 1.76 7.35
N ILE A 6 22.47 2.71 6.64
CA ILE A 6 23.59 2.48 5.73
C ILE A 6 24.85 2.05 6.50
N ALA A 7 25.02 2.50 7.74
CA ALA A 7 26.19 2.16 8.55
C ALA A 7 26.24 0.66 8.84
N GLU A 8 25.07 0.05 9.03
CA GLU A 8 24.95 -1.40 9.25
C GLU A 8 25.32 -2.19 7.98
N MET A 9 24.96 -1.67 6.81
CA MET A 9 25.08 -2.40 5.53
C MET A 9 26.49 -2.38 4.93
N ASN A 10 27.33 -1.39 5.25
CA ASN A 10 28.63 -1.16 4.58
C ASN A 10 29.62 -2.36 4.69
N GLY A 11 29.44 -3.23 5.70
CA GLY A 11 30.28 -4.41 5.90
C GLY A 11 29.66 -5.73 5.41
N TYR A 12 28.47 -5.71 4.82
CA TYR A 12 27.76 -6.93 4.48
C TYR A 12 28.43 -7.68 3.32
N THR A 13 28.55 -9.00 3.48
CA THR A 13 28.78 -9.90 2.34
C THR A 13 27.53 -9.99 1.45
N PRO A 14 27.64 -10.45 0.20
CA PRO A 14 26.47 -10.65 -0.66
C PRO A 14 25.36 -11.53 -0.06
N VAL A 15 25.74 -12.55 0.73
CA VAL A 15 24.78 -13.44 1.40
C VAL A 15 24.01 -12.71 2.51
N GLN A 16 24.71 -11.90 3.32
CA GLN A 16 24.07 -11.07 4.35
C GLN A 16 23.15 -10.02 3.74
N ALA A 17 23.59 -9.33 2.68
CA ALA A 17 22.78 -8.36 1.95
C ALA A 17 21.52 -9.01 1.34
N GLN A 18 21.63 -10.22 0.79
CA GLN A 18 20.48 -10.97 0.32
C GLN A 18 19.50 -11.29 1.48
N GLY A 19 20.02 -11.76 2.62
CA GLY A 19 19.21 -12.03 3.80
C GLY A 19 18.45 -10.80 4.30
N PHE A 20 19.13 -9.65 4.33
CA PHE A 20 18.58 -8.35 4.70
C PHE A 20 17.47 -7.90 3.75
N SER A 21 17.72 -7.92 2.43
CA SER A 21 16.71 -7.60 1.41
C SER A 21 15.47 -8.50 1.54
N ARG A 22 15.66 -9.82 1.71
CA ARG A 22 14.55 -10.76 1.92
C ARG A 22 13.76 -10.47 3.20
N ALA A 23 14.43 -10.08 4.28
CA ALA A 23 13.76 -9.71 5.52
C ALA A 23 12.89 -8.47 5.33
N GLY A 24 13.42 -7.43 4.69
CA GLY A 24 12.65 -6.23 4.35
C GLY A 24 11.46 -6.54 3.42
N GLN A 25 11.67 -7.33 2.37
CA GLN A 25 10.58 -7.76 1.48
C GLN A 25 9.49 -8.55 2.23
N ARG A 26 9.86 -9.44 3.17
CA ARG A 26 8.90 -10.15 4.01
C ARG A 26 8.08 -9.18 4.87
N LEU A 27 8.72 -8.20 5.52
CA LEU A 27 8.02 -7.16 6.28
C LEU A 27 6.99 -6.44 5.41
N MET A 28 7.40 -5.98 4.21
CA MET A 28 6.49 -5.29 3.29
C MET A 28 5.32 -6.20 2.88
N SER A 29 5.60 -7.47 2.58
CA SER A 29 4.58 -8.43 2.17
C SER A 29 3.61 -8.78 3.32
N SER A 30 4.07 -8.78 4.57
CA SER A 30 3.22 -8.97 5.74
C SER A 30 2.23 -7.82 5.94
N ILE A 31 2.59 -6.59 5.55
CA ILE A 31 1.68 -5.44 5.59
C ILE A 31 0.61 -5.57 4.51
N GLU A 32 1.02 -5.90 3.27
CA GLU A 32 0.10 -6.12 2.15
C GLU A 32 -0.87 -7.28 2.39
N ARG A 33 -0.44 -8.31 3.12
CA ARG A 33 -1.24 -9.51 3.39
C ARG A 33 -1.85 -9.53 4.80
N LEU A 34 -1.97 -8.36 5.44
CA LEU A 34 -2.46 -8.27 6.82
C LEU A 34 -3.94 -8.66 6.97
N GLY A 35 -4.71 -8.70 5.87
CA GLY A 35 -6.16 -8.95 5.90
C GLY A 35 -6.97 -7.79 6.46
N LYS A 36 -6.33 -6.62 6.66
CA LYS A 36 -6.96 -5.38 7.14
C LYS A 36 -6.45 -4.20 6.31
N PRO A 37 -7.29 -3.20 6.01
CA PRO A 37 -6.81 -1.97 5.37
C PRO A 37 -5.70 -1.30 6.20
N VAL A 38 -4.67 -0.80 5.52
CA VAL A 38 -3.51 -0.14 6.14
C VAL A 38 -3.30 1.19 5.43
N ILE A 39 -3.26 2.27 6.19
CA ILE A 39 -3.05 3.63 5.68
C ILE A 39 -1.64 4.10 6.06
N ALA A 40 -0.84 4.48 5.07
CA ALA A 40 0.38 5.24 5.29
C ALA A 40 0.05 6.71 5.47
N ARG A 41 0.28 7.25 6.68
CA ARG A 41 0.21 8.67 7.00
C ARG A 41 1.58 9.31 6.79
N ILE A 42 1.74 10.12 5.74
CA ILE A 42 3.07 10.59 5.27
C ILE A 42 3.20 12.11 5.46
N GLN A 43 3.86 12.52 6.53
CA GLN A 43 4.04 13.95 6.86
C GLN A 43 5.21 14.63 6.15
N GLY A 44 6.18 13.87 5.64
CA GLY A 44 7.49 14.37 5.23
C GLY A 44 8.18 13.41 4.29
N PHE A 45 9.47 13.16 4.49
CA PHE A 45 10.25 12.30 3.61
C PHE A 45 9.82 10.83 3.71
N ALA A 46 9.52 10.23 2.55
CA ALA A 46 9.37 8.81 2.31
C ALA A 46 10.34 8.44 1.19
N LEU A 47 11.60 8.17 1.55
CA LEU A 47 12.69 7.89 0.60
C LEU A 47 13.23 6.48 0.81
N GLY A 48 13.62 5.80 -0.27
CA GLY A 48 14.16 4.45 -0.29
C GLY A 48 13.26 3.48 0.46
N GLY A 49 13.80 2.76 1.46
CA GLY A 49 13.02 1.90 2.36
C GLY A 49 11.77 2.56 2.98
N GLY A 50 11.76 3.88 3.20
CA GLY A 50 10.57 4.61 3.64
C GLY A 50 9.48 4.73 2.57
N MET A 51 9.88 4.89 1.30
CA MET A 51 8.96 4.82 0.16
C MET A 51 8.46 3.39 -0.05
N GLU A 52 9.34 2.40 0.08
CA GLU A 52 9.01 0.98 -0.06
C GLU A 52 7.97 0.56 0.99
N LEU A 53 8.10 1.01 2.24
CA LEU A 53 7.09 0.81 3.27
C LEU A 53 5.76 1.48 2.93
N ALA A 54 5.79 2.74 2.48
CA ALA A 54 4.57 3.47 2.11
C ALA A 54 3.81 2.76 0.98
N MET A 55 4.52 2.25 -0.02
CA MET A 55 3.93 1.49 -1.13
C MET A 55 3.39 0.11 -0.73
N ALA A 56 3.90 -0.47 0.36
CA ALA A 56 3.38 -1.72 0.91
C ALA A 56 2.06 -1.55 1.69
N CYS A 57 1.73 -0.32 2.12
CA CYS A 57 0.39 -0.05 2.66
C CYS A 57 -0.67 -0.09 1.56
N HIS A 58 -1.94 -0.30 1.92
CA HIS A 58 -3.03 -0.32 0.95
C HIS A 58 -3.35 1.07 0.41
N LEU A 59 -3.35 2.07 1.30
CA LEU A 59 -3.68 3.46 0.99
C LEU A 59 -2.59 4.40 1.53
N ARG A 60 -2.41 5.54 0.87
CA ARG A 60 -1.41 6.57 1.23
C ARG A 60 -2.05 7.95 1.25
N VAL A 61 -1.92 8.65 2.37
CA VAL A 61 -2.32 10.06 2.54
C VAL A 61 -1.08 10.86 2.89
N ALA A 62 -0.79 11.91 2.12
CA ALA A 62 0.42 12.68 2.25
C ALA A 62 0.14 14.15 2.56
N SER A 63 1.01 14.75 3.36
CA SER A 63 1.14 16.20 3.44
C SER A 63 1.68 16.74 2.12
N GLU A 64 1.25 17.93 1.70
CA GLU A 64 1.83 18.68 0.58
C GLU A 64 3.36 18.91 0.72
N LYS A 65 3.87 18.89 1.96
CA LYS A 65 5.30 19.01 2.26
C LYS A 65 6.08 17.70 2.09
N ALA A 66 5.41 16.58 1.87
CA ALA A 66 6.04 15.28 1.71
C ALA A 66 6.93 15.22 0.45
N ARG A 67 7.91 14.32 0.50
CA ARG A 67 8.85 14.04 -0.60
C ARG A 67 9.01 12.54 -0.76
N PHE A 68 9.04 12.07 -2.00
CA PHE A 68 9.04 10.64 -2.36
C PHE A 68 10.16 10.33 -3.32
N GLY A 69 10.77 9.15 -3.24
CA GLY A 69 11.80 8.75 -4.20
C GLY A 69 12.54 7.47 -3.82
N GLN A 70 13.29 6.93 -4.78
CA GLN A 70 14.15 5.76 -4.66
C GLN A 70 15.62 6.16 -4.88
N PRO A 71 16.28 6.80 -3.89
CA PRO A 71 17.62 7.37 -4.04
C PRO A 71 18.75 6.33 -3.94
N GLU A 72 18.46 5.03 -3.86
CA GLU A 72 19.43 3.95 -3.67
C GLU A 72 20.56 3.96 -4.70
N ILE A 73 20.29 4.40 -5.94
CA ILE A 73 21.29 4.50 -6.99
C ILE A 73 22.43 5.46 -6.63
N ASN A 74 22.17 6.48 -5.81
CA ASN A 74 23.19 7.42 -5.34
C ASN A 74 24.19 6.77 -4.38
N LEU A 75 23.87 5.57 -3.87
CA LEU A 75 24.74 4.73 -3.05
C LEU A 75 25.31 3.55 -3.84
N GLY A 76 25.08 3.48 -5.16
CA GLY A 76 25.45 2.32 -5.98
C GLY A 76 24.58 1.09 -5.74
N LEU A 77 23.37 1.27 -5.19
CA LEU A 77 22.44 0.19 -4.85
C LEU A 77 21.18 0.25 -5.71
N ILE A 78 20.39 -0.82 -5.65
CA ILE A 78 19.00 -0.84 -6.13
C ILE A 78 18.03 -0.85 -4.94
N PRO A 79 16.77 -0.41 -5.10
CA PRO A 79 15.75 -0.57 -4.07
C PRO A 79 15.60 -2.04 -3.66
N GLY A 80 15.80 -2.31 -2.37
CA GLY A 80 16.03 -3.65 -1.83
C GLY A 80 14.81 -4.30 -1.17
N PHE A 81 13.82 -3.52 -0.75
CA PHE A 81 12.62 -4.02 -0.07
C PHE A 81 11.38 -4.10 -0.98
N GLY A 82 11.60 -4.01 -2.30
CA GLY A 82 10.61 -4.24 -3.35
C GLY A 82 10.19 -2.98 -4.12
N GLY A 83 10.92 -1.88 -3.96
CA GLY A 83 10.64 -0.59 -4.58
C GLY A 83 10.55 -0.65 -6.10
N THR A 84 11.44 -1.41 -6.75
CA THR A 84 11.43 -1.59 -8.21
C THR A 84 10.16 -2.27 -8.71
N GLN A 85 9.55 -3.16 -7.91
CA GLN A 85 8.40 -3.96 -8.30
C GLN A 85 7.08 -3.26 -7.98
N ARG A 86 6.98 -2.64 -6.80
CA ARG A 86 5.79 -1.93 -6.35
C ARG A 86 5.59 -0.63 -7.12
N LEU A 87 6.66 0.13 -7.32
CA LEU A 87 6.56 1.39 -8.07
C LEU A 87 6.16 1.15 -9.53
N LEU A 88 6.67 0.08 -10.15
CA LEU A 88 6.28 -0.33 -11.49
C LEU A 88 4.77 -0.60 -11.59
N ARG A 89 4.21 -1.32 -10.61
CA ARG A 89 2.77 -1.64 -10.57
C ARG A 89 1.89 -0.44 -10.25
N LEU A 90 2.35 0.46 -9.38
CA LEU A 90 1.58 1.63 -8.97
C LEU A 90 1.59 2.76 -10.00
N ALA A 91 2.76 3.06 -10.59
CA ALA A 91 2.97 4.26 -11.40
C ALA A 91 3.39 3.96 -12.85
N GLY A 92 3.48 2.69 -13.22
CA GLY A 92 3.92 2.26 -14.54
C GLY A 92 5.44 2.37 -14.75
N ARG A 93 5.88 1.83 -15.89
CA ARG A 93 7.31 1.67 -16.21
C ARG A 93 8.06 2.99 -16.30
N SER A 94 7.45 4.02 -16.90
CA SER A 94 8.13 5.30 -17.12
C SER A 94 8.52 5.97 -15.80
N ALA A 95 7.56 6.12 -14.89
CA ALA A 95 7.80 6.71 -13.58
C ALA A 95 8.77 5.86 -12.75
N ALA A 96 8.62 4.53 -12.76
CA ALA A 96 9.52 3.64 -12.04
C ALA A 96 10.98 3.79 -12.49
N LEU A 97 11.23 3.88 -13.80
CA LEU A 97 12.58 4.11 -14.32
C LEU A 97 13.09 5.52 -14.00
N GLU A 98 12.27 6.56 -14.16
CA GLU A 98 12.64 7.93 -13.81
C GLU A 98 13.11 8.02 -12.34
N LEU A 99 12.27 7.57 -11.40
CA LEU A 99 12.56 7.71 -9.97
C LEU A 99 13.74 6.84 -9.53
N CYS A 100 13.86 5.60 -10.03
CA CYS A 100 14.95 4.70 -9.64
C CYS A 100 16.29 5.03 -10.31
N LEU A 101 16.30 5.51 -11.56
CA LEU A 101 17.55 5.80 -12.29
C LEU A 101 18.09 7.20 -12.02
N THR A 102 17.22 8.18 -11.73
CA THR A 102 17.68 9.52 -11.35
C THR A 102 17.99 9.63 -9.86
N GLY A 103 17.35 8.79 -9.03
CA GLY A 103 17.41 8.90 -7.57
C GLY A 103 16.86 10.23 -7.02
N ALA A 104 16.22 11.05 -7.87
CA ALA A 104 15.75 12.38 -7.50
C ALA A 104 14.39 12.30 -6.80
N PRO A 105 14.19 13.02 -5.67
CA PRO A 105 12.91 13.02 -4.99
C PRO A 105 11.88 13.90 -5.72
N ILE A 106 10.62 13.47 -5.71
CA ILE A 106 9.47 14.21 -6.21
C ILE A 106 8.62 14.78 -5.06
N GLY A 107 7.85 15.82 -5.35
CA GLY A 107 6.86 16.39 -4.43
C GLY A 107 5.60 15.54 -4.29
N ALA A 108 4.80 15.82 -3.25
CA ALA A 108 3.54 15.12 -2.98
C ALA A 108 2.53 15.21 -4.13
N GLN A 109 2.40 16.38 -4.76
CA GLN A 109 1.49 16.56 -5.88
C GLN A 109 1.85 15.68 -7.09
N ARG A 110 3.15 15.61 -7.43
CA ARG A 110 3.63 14.73 -8.50
C ARG A 110 3.40 13.25 -8.13
N ALA A 111 3.60 12.87 -6.87
CA ALA A 111 3.32 11.50 -6.42
C ALA A 111 1.83 11.14 -6.53
N TYR A 112 0.93 12.10 -6.30
CA TYR A 112 -0.51 11.93 -6.53
C TYR A 112 -0.84 11.75 -8.01
N GLU A 113 -0.30 12.61 -8.89
CA GLU A 113 -0.50 12.49 -10.35
C GLU A 113 -0.03 11.15 -10.91
N LEU A 114 1.02 10.58 -10.32
CA LEU A 114 1.59 9.28 -10.69
C LEU A 114 0.82 8.09 -10.09
N GLY A 115 -0.22 8.31 -9.29
CA GLY A 115 -0.97 7.24 -8.60
C GLY A 115 -0.23 6.61 -7.42
N ILE A 116 0.93 7.15 -7.02
CA ILE A 116 1.69 6.68 -5.86
C ILE A 116 0.97 7.04 -4.57
N VAL A 117 0.27 8.18 -4.52
CA VAL A 117 -0.45 8.66 -3.32
C VAL A 117 -1.94 8.81 -3.63
N ASN A 118 -2.81 8.45 -2.69
CA ASN A 118 -4.27 8.54 -2.87
C ASN A 118 -4.83 9.93 -2.54
N ARG A 119 -4.24 10.64 -1.58
CA ARG A 119 -4.66 11.99 -1.15
C ARG A 119 -3.47 12.85 -0.76
N VAL A 120 -3.48 14.10 -1.18
CA VAL A 120 -2.53 15.13 -0.74
C VAL A 120 -3.32 16.22 -0.04
N VAL A 121 -2.89 16.60 1.16
CA VAL A 121 -3.59 17.57 2.02
C VAL A 121 -2.60 18.53 2.68
N ALA A 122 -3.10 19.67 3.14
CA ALA A 122 -2.33 20.60 3.95
C ALA A 122 -1.78 19.88 5.21
N PRO A 123 -0.57 20.23 5.70
CA PRO A 123 0.06 19.56 6.84
C PRO A 123 -0.83 19.46 8.09
N GLU A 124 -1.57 20.53 8.38
CA GLU A 124 -2.50 20.66 9.51
C GLU A 124 -3.75 19.80 9.37
N ALA A 125 -4.15 19.45 8.15
CA ALA A 125 -5.31 18.59 7.85
C ALA A 125 -4.94 17.12 7.74
N LEU A 126 -3.66 16.76 7.85
CA LEU A 126 -3.18 15.39 7.61
C LEU A 126 -3.81 14.38 8.57
N ASP A 127 -3.82 14.69 9.87
CA ASP A 127 -4.31 13.75 10.87
C ASP A 127 -5.83 13.59 10.80
N GLU A 128 -6.55 14.69 10.59
CA GLU A 128 -8.00 14.66 10.36
C GLU A 128 -8.35 13.84 9.11
N SER A 129 -7.66 14.07 7.99
CA SER A 129 -7.91 13.32 6.75
C SER A 129 -7.60 11.83 6.89
N VAL A 130 -6.60 11.45 7.67
CA VAL A 130 -6.27 10.04 7.92
C VAL A 130 -7.30 9.40 8.85
N ALA A 131 -7.68 10.09 9.93
CA ALA A 131 -8.69 9.62 10.87
C ALA A 131 -10.04 9.40 10.17
N ALA A 132 -10.50 10.36 9.37
CA ALA A 132 -11.76 10.22 8.62
C ALA A 132 -11.74 9.02 7.66
N LEU A 133 -10.60 8.76 7.00
CA LEU A 133 -10.45 7.58 6.14
C LEU A 133 -10.43 6.28 6.97
N ALA A 134 -9.75 6.28 8.12
CA ALA A 134 -9.71 5.13 9.02
C ALA A 134 -11.09 4.80 9.58
N ASP A 135 -11.87 5.80 10.00
CA ASP A 135 -13.24 5.63 10.50
C ASP A 135 -14.16 5.06 9.42
N GLN A 136 -14.03 5.54 8.18
CA GLN A 136 -14.78 4.99 7.06
C GLN A 136 -14.46 3.51 6.82
N LEU A 137 -13.18 3.13 6.85
CA LEU A 137 -12.75 1.73 6.66
C LEU A 137 -13.15 0.84 7.84
N ALA A 138 -13.09 1.37 9.07
CA ALA A 138 -13.47 0.65 10.28
C ALA A 138 -14.99 0.40 10.36
N ALA A 139 -15.79 1.21 9.68
CA ALA A 139 -17.24 1.03 9.57
C ALA A 139 -17.67 0.04 8.48
N ALA A 140 -16.74 -0.52 7.70
CA ALA A 140 -17.03 -1.50 6.65
C ALA A 140 -17.11 -2.93 7.20
N ALA A 141 -17.77 -3.82 6.44
CA ALA A 141 -17.80 -5.26 6.75
C ALA A 141 -16.38 -5.86 6.70
N PRO A 142 -15.82 -6.36 7.83
CA PRO A 142 -14.42 -6.78 7.89
C PRO A 142 -14.06 -7.90 6.92
N LEU A 143 -14.94 -8.90 6.75
CA LEU A 143 -14.70 -10.04 5.85
C LEU A 143 -14.76 -9.60 4.37
N ALA A 144 -15.66 -8.68 4.03
CA ALA A 144 -15.70 -8.09 2.69
C ALA A 144 -14.44 -7.26 2.41
N ALA A 145 -13.97 -6.47 3.38
CA ALA A 145 -12.73 -5.70 3.23
C ALA A 145 -11.52 -6.62 3.00
N ALA A 146 -11.41 -7.73 3.74
CA ALA A 146 -10.36 -8.72 3.52
C ALA A 146 -10.48 -9.38 2.14
N GLY A 147 -11.68 -9.79 1.72
CA GLY A 147 -11.92 -10.38 0.41
C GLY A 147 -11.58 -9.44 -0.76
N ILE A 148 -11.87 -8.14 -0.63
CA ILE A 148 -11.47 -7.12 -1.62
C ILE A 148 -9.94 -7.03 -1.71
N LEU A 149 -9.25 -7.01 -0.57
CA LEU A 149 -7.79 -6.97 -0.55
C LEU A 149 -7.19 -8.20 -1.24
N ASP A 150 -7.70 -9.40 -0.96
CA ASP A 150 -7.22 -10.63 -1.60
C ASP A 150 -7.51 -10.62 -3.11
N ALA A 151 -8.71 -10.24 -3.54
CA ALA A 151 -9.07 -10.19 -4.96
C ALA A 151 -8.17 -9.22 -5.74
N VAL A 152 -7.89 -8.05 -5.18
CA VAL A 152 -7.05 -7.05 -5.85
C VAL A 152 -5.56 -7.44 -5.79
N LEU A 153 -5.04 -7.84 -4.64
CA LEU A 153 -3.60 -8.02 -4.43
C LEU A 153 -3.09 -9.40 -4.90
N GLN A 154 -3.92 -10.44 -4.82
CA GLN A 154 -3.58 -11.77 -5.29
C GLN A 154 -4.20 -12.07 -6.65
N GLY A 155 -5.49 -11.78 -6.82
CA GLY A 155 -6.17 -11.96 -8.11
C GLY A 155 -5.58 -11.05 -9.20
N GLY A 156 -5.19 -9.82 -8.86
CA GLY A 156 -4.57 -8.87 -9.80
C GLY A 156 -3.19 -9.25 -10.32
N GLU A 157 -2.51 -10.23 -9.71
CA GLU A 157 -1.23 -10.76 -10.19
C GLU A 157 -1.40 -11.96 -11.15
N ALA A 158 -2.63 -12.44 -11.35
CA ALA A 158 -2.96 -13.51 -12.28
C ALA A 158 -3.31 -12.97 -13.68
N ALA A 159 -3.38 -13.86 -14.67
CA ALA A 159 -4.04 -13.52 -15.92
C ALA A 159 -5.53 -13.27 -15.67
N LEU A 160 -6.14 -12.39 -16.48
CA LEU A 160 -7.47 -11.82 -16.22
C LEU A 160 -8.52 -12.90 -15.90
N ASP A 161 -8.60 -13.95 -16.70
CA ASP A 161 -9.59 -15.02 -16.52
C ASP A 161 -9.44 -15.74 -15.16
N GLN A 162 -8.21 -15.95 -14.69
CA GLN A 162 -7.96 -16.53 -13.37
C GLN A 162 -8.25 -15.54 -12.24
N GLY A 163 -7.97 -14.26 -12.45
CA GLY A 163 -8.33 -13.20 -11.50
C GLY A 163 -9.85 -13.09 -11.30
N LEU A 164 -10.62 -13.16 -12.40
CA LEU A 164 -12.08 -13.13 -12.38
C LEU A 164 -12.68 -14.36 -11.70
N GLU A 165 -12.10 -15.54 -11.89
CA GLU A 165 -12.51 -16.75 -11.19
C GLU A 165 -12.23 -16.64 -9.68
N PHE A 166 -11.05 -16.12 -9.29
CA PHE A 166 -10.73 -15.87 -7.89
C PHE A 166 -11.71 -14.87 -7.25
N GLU A 167 -12.03 -13.78 -7.95
CA GLU A 167 -13.03 -12.80 -7.52
C GLU A 167 -14.42 -13.44 -7.34
N THR A 168 -14.85 -14.27 -8.29
CA THR A 168 -16.17 -14.94 -8.25
C THR A 168 -16.30 -15.84 -7.02
N GLN A 169 -15.25 -16.58 -6.66
CA GLN A 169 -15.24 -17.42 -5.47
C GLN A 169 -15.27 -16.60 -4.18
N GLY A 170 -14.48 -15.52 -4.10
CA GLY A 170 -14.50 -14.61 -2.97
C GLY A 170 -15.85 -13.92 -2.79
N PHE A 171 -16.47 -13.49 -3.88
CA PHE A 171 -17.81 -12.91 -3.90
C PHE A 171 -18.86 -13.91 -3.40
N ALA A 172 -18.85 -15.14 -3.91
CA ALA A 172 -19.76 -16.20 -3.47
C ALA A 172 -19.60 -16.52 -1.98
N LEU A 173 -18.37 -16.51 -1.45
CA LEU A 173 -18.11 -16.71 -0.03
C LEU A 173 -18.73 -15.61 0.84
N MET A 174 -18.81 -14.36 0.38
CA MET A 174 -19.45 -13.30 1.16
C MET A 174 -20.93 -13.59 1.44
N PHE A 175 -21.59 -14.40 0.59
CA PHE A 175 -22.98 -14.78 0.81
C PHE A 175 -23.18 -15.73 2.01
N SER A 176 -22.11 -16.24 2.62
CA SER A 176 -22.19 -17.00 3.87
C SER A 176 -21.97 -16.15 5.13
N THR A 177 -21.81 -14.82 5.01
CA THR A 177 -21.52 -13.92 6.14
C THR A 177 -22.78 -13.24 6.66
N ASP A 178 -22.87 -13.02 7.97
CA ASP A 178 -23.96 -12.26 8.58
C ASP A 178 -23.94 -10.81 8.10
N ASP A 179 -22.74 -10.25 7.88
CA ASP A 179 -22.55 -8.88 7.42
C ASP A 179 -23.15 -8.64 6.02
N MET A 180 -23.09 -9.63 5.12
CA MET A 180 -23.75 -9.52 3.81
C MET A 180 -25.27 -9.41 3.97
N HIS A 181 -25.87 -10.26 4.82
CA HIS A 181 -27.30 -10.24 5.09
C HIS A 181 -27.74 -8.94 5.77
N GLU A 182 -26.98 -8.47 6.76
CA GLU A 182 -27.23 -7.19 7.43
C GLU A 182 -27.11 -6.02 6.47
N GLY A 183 -26.06 -5.97 5.65
CA GLY A 183 -25.82 -4.87 4.71
C GLY A 183 -26.93 -4.76 3.66
N THR A 184 -27.34 -5.89 3.07
CA THR A 184 -28.41 -5.94 2.07
C THR A 184 -29.78 -5.60 2.69
N SER A 185 -30.08 -6.12 3.89
CA SER A 185 -31.33 -5.80 4.59
C SER A 185 -31.40 -4.33 5.00
N ALA A 186 -30.32 -3.79 5.58
CA ALA A 186 -30.23 -2.39 5.99
C ALA A 186 -30.43 -1.43 4.80
N PHE A 187 -29.89 -1.78 3.63
CA PHE A 187 -30.08 -1.01 2.40
C PHE A 187 -31.56 -0.97 1.97
N LEU A 188 -32.23 -2.14 1.94
CA LEU A 188 -33.65 -2.24 1.58
C LEU A 188 -34.55 -1.48 2.58
N GLU A 189 -34.19 -1.51 3.85
CA GLU A 189 -34.89 -0.83 4.96
C GLU A 189 -34.51 0.66 5.11
N LYS A 190 -33.56 1.16 4.30
CA LYS A 190 -33.05 2.55 4.36
C LYS A 190 -32.51 2.95 5.74
N ARG A 191 -31.82 2.03 6.41
CA ARG A 191 -31.12 2.27 7.68
C ARG A 191 -29.62 2.08 7.52
N LYS A 192 -28.86 2.53 8.53
CA LYS A 192 -27.42 2.27 8.60
C LYS A 192 -27.18 0.80 8.97
N ALA A 193 -26.28 0.14 8.25
CA ALA A 193 -25.84 -1.22 8.56
C ALA A 193 -24.91 -1.24 9.79
N ALA A 194 -24.95 -2.33 10.56
CA ALA A 194 -24.09 -2.58 11.71
C ALA A 194 -23.31 -3.88 11.54
N PHE A 195 -22.12 -3.78 10.95
CA PHE A 195 -21.26 -4.93 10.66
C PHE A 195 -20.48 -5.41 11.90
N LYS A 196 -20.35 -6.73 12.05
CA LYS A 196 -19.71 -7.40 13.19
C LYS A 196 -18.54 -8.30 12.78
N GLY A 197 -18.40 -8.61 11.49
CA GLY A 197 -17.37 -9.52 10.98
C GLY A 197 -17.65 -11.00 11.31
N SER A 198 -18.92 -11.41 11.32
CA SER A 198 -19.35 -12.81 11.47
C SER A 198 -19.95 -13.40 10.20
#